data_AF-A0A5C8JDK5-F1
#
_entry.id   AF-A0A5C8JDK5-F1
#
_cell.length_a   1.000
_cell.length_b   1.000
_cell.length_c   1.000
_cell.angle_alpha   90.00
_cell.angle_beta   90.00
_cell.angle_gamma   90.00
#
_symmetry.space_group_name_H-M   'P 1'
#
loop_
_entity.id
_entity.type
_entity.pdbx_description
1 polymer ?
#
loop_
_entity_poly.entity_id
_entity_poly.type
_entity_poly.pdbx_seq_one_letter_code
_entity_poly.pdbx_strand_id
1 'polypeptide(L)' 'MRAKLGVTALALLFLTGLWLVAAPFVVGYQPRGTALTAATVNDLWIGGALAGGSFLGLVWYAADLLHELTTRRGKLRRTG' A
#
# COMPACT_ATOMS: atom_id res chain seq x y z
N MET A 1 4.84 18.73 7.71
CA MET A 1 3.77 17.92 8.36
C MET A 1 2.88 17.20 7.35
N ARG A 2 2.44 17.84 6.25
CA ARG A 2 1.57 17.22 5.22
C ARG A 2 2.12 15.92 4.60
N ALA A 3 3.42 15.84 4.32
CA ALA A 3 4.04 14.61 3.79
C ALA A 3 3.92 13.42 4.75
N LYS A 4 4.07 13.63 6.07
CA LYS A 4 3.92 12.57 7.07
C LYS A 4 2.49 12.02 7.08
N LEU A 5 1.49 12.91 7.00
CA LEU A 5 0.08 12.53 6.93
C LEU A 5 -0.24 11.70 5.68
N GLY A 6 0.32 12.08 4.52
CA GLY A 6 0.13 11.33 3.28
C GLY A 6 0.69 9.91 3.34
N VAL A 7 1.92 9.75 3.86
CA VAL A 7 2.55 8.43 4.02
C VAL A 7 1.80 7.56 5.02
N THR A 8 1.38 8.15 6.16
CA THR A 8 0.58 7.42 7.15
C THR A 8 -0.75 6.99 6.56
N ALA A 9 -1.43 7.85 5.79
CA ALA A 9 -2.67 7.49 5.12
C ALA A 9 -2.46 6.33 4.13
N LEU A 10 -1.42 6.39 3.29
CA LEU A 10 -1.08 5.30 2.36
C LEU A 10 -0.78 3.99 3.10
N ALA A 11 -0.03 4.03 4.20
CA ALA A 11 0.26 2.84 4.99
C ALA A 11 -1.02 2.24 5.61
N LEU A 12 -1.92 3.06 6.14
CA LEU A 12 -3.20 2.60 6.69
C LEU A 12 -4.10 2.00 5.60
N LEU A 13 -4.18 2.64 4.43
CA LEU A 13 -4.94 2.12 3.28
C LEU A 13 -4.37 0.78 2.79
N PHE A 14 -3.04 0.64 2.78
CA PHE A 14 -2.37 -0.60 2.42
C PHE A 14 -2.75 -1.73 3.37
N LEU A 15 -2.63 -1.51 4.68
CA LEU A 15 -3.01 -2.50 5.69
C LEU A 15 -4.50 -2.83 5.64
N THR A 16 -5.36 -1.84 5.39
CA THR A 16 -6.80 -2.05 5.23
C THR A 16 -7.12 -2.89 4.00
N GLY A 17 -6.45 -2.65 2.88
CA GLY A 17 -6.59 -3.45 1.66
C GLY A 17 -6.15 -4.90 1.86
N LEU A 18 -5.00 -5.11 2.52
CA LEU A 18 -4.55 -6.46 2.89
C LEU A 18 -5.54 -7.17 3.82
N TRP A 19 -6.11 -6.44 4.78
CA TRP A 19 -7.14 -6.99 5.65
C TRP A 19 -8.38 -7.42 4.87
N LEU A 20 -8.89 -6.61 3.94
CA LEU A 20 -10.04 -6.99 3.11
C LEU A 20 -9.79 -8.28 2.31
N VAL A 21 -8.58 -8.46 1.77
CA VAL A 21 -8.20 -9.70 1.08
C VAL A 21 -8.21 -10.90 2.04
N ALA A 22 -7.75 -10.72 3.28
CA ALA A 22 -7.65 -11.80 4.26
C ALA A 22 -8.96 -12.09 5.02
N ALA A 23 -9.82 -11.09 5.20
CA ALA A 23 -11.00 -11.12 6.06
C ALA A 23 -11.97 -12.28 5.75
N PRO A 24 -12.30 -12.61 4.48
CA PRO A 24 -13.20 -13.73 4.17
C PRO A 24 -12.73 -15.06 4.74
N PHE A 25 -11.42 -15.27 4.80
CA PHE A 25 -10.80 -16.51 5.24
C PHE A 25 -10.55 -16.54 6.75
N VAL A 26 -10.18 -15.39 7.33
CA VAL A 26 -9.90 -15.25 8.76
C VAL A 26 -11.20 -15.25 9.58
N VAL A 27 -12.20 -14.49 9.13
CA VAL A 27 -13.51 -14.39 9.80
C VAL A 27 -14.38 -15.60 9.45
N GLY A 28 -14.13 -16.27 8.33
CA GLY A 28 -14.75 -17.55 7.99
C GLY A 28 -16.14 -17.44 7.36
N TYR A 29 -16.51 -16.27 6.83
CA TYR A 29 -17.75 -16.13 6.04
C TYR A 29 -17.59 -16.63 4.59
N GLN A 30 -16.37 -16.88 4.11
CA GLN A 30 -16.13 -17.68 2.92
C GLN A 30 -16.10 -19.17 3.31
N PRO A 31 -17.05 -20.00 2.85
CA PRO A 31 -17.00 -21.43 3.11
C PRO A 31 -15.79 -22.08 2.44
N ARG A 32 -15.19 -23.06 3.13
CA ARG A 32 -14.03 -23.81 2.62
C ARG A 32 -14.49 -24.90 1.64
N GLY A 33 -13.76 -25.07 0.54
CA GLY A 33 -14.05 -26.10 -0.46
C GLY A 33 -15.22 -25.77 -1.40
N THR A 34 -15.78 -24.56 -1.33
CA THR A 34 -16.80 -24.07 -2.26
C THR A 34 -16.23 -23.00 -3.19
N ALA A 35 -16.96 -22.68 -4.26
CA ALA A 35 -16.68 -21.51 -5.06
C ALA A 35 -16.66 -20.23 -4.21
N LEU A 36 -15.91 -19.22 -4.66
CA LEU A 36 -15.88 -17.91 -4.02
C LEU A 36 -17.26 -17.27 -4.05
N THR A 37 -17.73 -16.80 -2.91
CA THR A 37 -18.98 -16.03 -2.85
C THR A 37 -18.77 -14.68 -3.52
N ALA A 38 -19.86 -14.07 -3.99
CA ALA A 38 -19.82 -12.72 -4.56
C ALA A 38 -19.22 -11.69 -3.58
N ALA A 39 -19.47 -11.85 -2.28
CA ALA A 39 -18.88 -11.02 -1.23
C ALA A 39 -17.36 -11.16 -1.19
N THR A 40 -16.85 -12.40 -1.17
CA THR A 40 -15.39 -12.65 -1.19
C THR A 40 -14.72 -12.12 -2.45
N VAL A 41 -15.35 -12.26 -3.62
CA VAL A 41 -14.82 -11.70 -4.87
C VAL A 41 -14.74 -10.18 -4.79
N ASN A 42 -15.77 -9.52 -4.26
CA ASN A 42 -15.78 -8.08 -4.05
C ASN A 42 -14.66 -7.63 -3.09
N ASP A 43 -14.50 -8.33 -1.97
CA ASP A 43 -13.46 -8.02 -0.98
C ASP A 43 -12.05 -8.20 -1.55
N LEU A 44 -11.83 -9.22 -2.38
CA LEU A 44 -10.56 -9.44 -3.09
C LEU A 44 -10.25 -8.32 -4.09
N TRP A 45 -11.23 -7.89 -4.88
CA TRP A 45 -11.03 -6.80 -5.85
C TRP A 45 -10.81 -5.45 -5.17
N ILE A 46 -11.66 -5.09 -4.21
CA ILE A 46 -11.55 -3.82 -3.48
C ILE A 46 -10.27 -3.81 -2.63
N GLY A 47 -10.02 -4.87 -1.87
CA GLY A 47 -8.83 -5.01 -1.04
C GLY A 47 -7.55 -5.01 -1.87
N GLY A 48 -7.54 -5.74 -2.99
CA GLY A 48 -6.43 -5.78 -3.93
C GLY A 48 -6.14 -4.42 -4.57
N ALA A 49 -7.18 -3.68 -5.00
CA ALA A 49 -7.02 -2.33 -5.54
C ALA A 49 -6.49 -1.33 -4.49
N LEU A 50 -7.02 -1.38 -3.27
CA LEU A 50 -6.56 -0.56 -2.15
C LEU A 50 -5.10 -0.85 -1.80
N ALA A 51 -4.75 -2.12 -1.60
CA ALA A 51 -3.39 -2.53 -1.29
C ALA A 51 -2.42 -2.21 -2.44
N GLY A 52 -2.77 -2.56 -3.67
CA GLY A 52 -1.95 -2.29 -4.84
C GLY A 52 -1.71 -0.79 -5.07
N GLY A 53 -2.77 0.02 -5.07
CA GLY A 53 -2.66 1.46 -5.30
C GLY A 53 -1.87 2.19 -4.22
N SER A 54 -2.12 1.87 -2.94
CA SER A 54 -1.38 2.46 -1.84
C SER A 54 0.08 2.02 -1.78
N PHE A 55 0.37 0.75 -2.10
CA PHE A 55 1.74 0.26 -2.22
C PHE A 55 2.53 0.97 -3.31
N LEU A 56 1.94 1.14 -4.50
CA LEU A 56 2.57 1.89 -5.58
C LEU A 56 2.84 3.34 -5.17
N GLY A 57 1.91 3.97 -4.46
CA GLY A 57 2.11 5.31 -3.89
C GLY A 57 3.27 5.38 -2.90
N LEU A 58 3.41 4.38 -2.02
CA LEU A 58 4.52 4.29 -1.08
C LEU A 58 5.87 4.07 -1.78
N VAL A 59 5.91 3.21 -2.79
CA VAL A 59 7.11 2.96 -3.60
C VAL A 59 7.54 4.22 -4.34
N TRP A 60 6.59 4.91 -4.98
CA TRP A 60 6.85 6.19 -5.63
C TRP A 60 7.42 7.21 -4.66
N TYR A 61 6.76 7.38 -3.50
CA TYR A 61 7.22 8.31 -2.47
C TYR A 61 8.64 7.97 -1.98
N ALA A 62 8.95 6.69 -1.78
CA ALA A 62 10.29 6.25 -1.39
C ALA A 62 11.33 6.54 -2.49
N ALA A 63 10.97 6.35 -3.77
CA ALA A 63 11.83 6.68 -4.90
C ALA A 63 12.13 8.19 -4.98
N ASP A 64 11.11 9.03 -4.80
CA ASP A 64 11.28 10.49 -4.77
C ASP A 64 12.19 10.94 -3.62
N LEU A 65 12.01 10.35 -2.43
CA LEU A 65 12.91 10.62 -1.29
C LEU A 65 14.35 10.22 -1.59
N LEU A 66 14.57 9.04 -2.19
CA LEU A 66 15.91 8.58 -2.54
C LEU A 66 16.54 9.45 -3.62
N HIS A 67 15.76 9.89 -4.61
CA HIS A 67 16.19 10.80 -5.66
C HIS A 67 16.61 12.17 -5.08
N GLU A 68 15.86 12.68 -4.11
CA GLU A 68 16.20 13.93 -3.44
C GLU A 68 17.51 13.81 -2.63
N LEU A 69 17.69 12.71 -1.90
CA LEU A 69 18.90 12.48 -1.09
C LEU A 69 20.16 12.31 -1.95
N THR A 70 20.06 11.57 -3.06
CA THR A 70 21.16 11.37 -3.99
C THR A 70 21.57 12.67 -4.67
N THR A 71 20.60 13.48 -5.10
CA THR A 71 20.85 14.80 -5.71
C THR A 71 21.51 15.77 -4.74
N ARG A 72 21.02 15.85 -3.48
CA ARG A 72 21.60 16.72 -2.45
C ARG A 72 23.05 16.32 -2.10
N ARG A 73 23.33 15.02 -1.98
CA ARG A 73 24.68 14.50 -1.71
C ARG A 73 25.67 14.86 -2.82
N GLY A 74 25.24 14.80 -4.09
CA GLY A 74 26.06 15.19 -5.23
C GLY A 74 26.46 16.67 -5.22
N LYS A 75 25.58 17.55 -4.72
CA LYS A 75 25.83 19.00 -4.63
C LYS A 75 26.87 19.34 -3.56
N LEU A 76 26.81 18.72 -2.39
CA LEU A 76 27.75 18.94 -1.28
C LEU A 76 29.19 18.52 -1.63
N ARG A 77 29.35 17.49 -2.47
CA ARG A 77 30.68 17.00 -2.91
C ARG A 77 31.36 17.88 -3.97
N ARG A 78 30.63 18.78 -4.63
CA ARG A 78 31.20 19.72 -5.63
C ARG A 78 31.63 21.05 -5.02
N THR A 79 31.27 21.35 -3.77
CA THR A 79 31.51 22.64 -3.12
C THR A 79 32.57 22.61 -2.01
N GLY A 80 33.20 21.46 -1.77
CA GLY A 80 34.35 21.30 -0.88
C GLY A 80 35.54 20.77 -1.66
#